data_AF-A0A8H7AFV2-F1
#
_entry.id   AF-A0A8H7AFV2-F1
#
_cell.length_a   1.000
_cell.length_b   1.000
_cell.length_c   1.000
_cell.angle_alpha   90.00
_cell.angle_beta   90.00
_cell.angle_gamma   90.00
#
_symmetry.space_group_name_H-M   'P 1'
#
loop_
_entity.id
_entity.type
_entity.pdbx_description
1 polymer ?
#
loop_
_entity_poly.entity_id
_entity_poly.type
_entity_poly.pdbx_seq_one_letter_code
_entity_poly.pdbx_strand_id
1 'polypeptide(L)'
;MSYAKTVIVSIIFGFLVPTILYAVRLGLCSPWPLMDETSYQSLSLCTLFWQLSPLWVMLTQRMLVLTAVVDTTARDRIQNPRADLSYLRWAYAFAAAAGGIPHLYEWAHAPTPITEYVQYMVGNRFTRAAATLQESMLVPLPQVLFMHVQQVLVSQFDQTLLSSYHLGPMVLSISGLIWVLLHVRDLKRAKKTQTSWLQILAVGIITTLVGGPATAMVVGWAWREEILATAGS
;
A
#
# COMPACT_ATOMS: atom_id res chain seq x y z
N MET A 1 2.60 -25.67 -16.80
CA MET A 1 2.31 -24.21 -16.74
C MET A 1 3.59 -23.52 -16.30
N SER A 2 3.98 -22.34 -16.79
CA SER A 2 5.16 -21.67 -16.21
C SER A 2 4.79 -21.02 -14.87
N TYR A 3 5.77 -20.86 -13.97
CA TYR A 3 5.60 -20.25 -12.66
C TYR A 3 4.94 -18.86 -12.73
N ALA A 4 5.18 -18.10 -13.80
CA ALA A 4 4.58 -16.77 -13.99
C ALA A 4 3.05 -16.81 -14.21
N LYS A 5 2.50 -17.91 -14.72
CA LYS A 5 1.05 -18.04 -14.97
C LYS A 5 0.24 -18.11 -13.68
N THR A 6 0.80 -18.67 -12.61
CA THR A 6 0.10 -18.81 -11.33
C THR A 6 0.08 -17.50 -10.56
N VAL A 7 1.02 -16.59 -10.80
CA VAL A 7 1.09 -15.28 -10.12
C VAL A 7 -0.19 -14.48 -10.32
N ILE A 8 -0.74 -14.43 -11.54
CA ILE A 8 -1.99 -13.71 -11.82
C ILE A 8 -3.14 -14.29 -10.98
N VAL A 9 -3.26 -15.62 -10.95
CA VAL A 9 -4.31 -16.31 -10.18
C VAL A 9 -4.14 -16.03 -8.68
N SER A 10 -2.91 -16.07 -8.17
CA SER A 10 -2.61 -15.76 -6.77
C SER A 10 -2.93 -14.31 -6.41
N ILE A 11 -2.69 -13.35 -7.30
CA ILE A 11 -3.08 -11.95 -7.09
C ILE A 11 -4.62 -11.81 -7.07
N ILE A 12 -5.33 -12.49 -7.97
CA ILE A 12 -6.80 -12.44 -8.01
C ILE A 12 -7.38 -12.98 -6.69
N PHE A 13 -6.98 -14.18 -6.27
CA PHE A 13 -7.55 -14.79 -5.07
C PHE A 13 -6.99 -14.21 -3.76
N GLY A 14 -5.70 -13.88 -3.73
CA GLY A 14 -5.03 -13.42 -2.52
C GLY A 14 -5.18 -11.93 -2.25
N PHE A 15 -5.49 -11.11 -3.26
CA PHE A 15 -5.59 -9.66 -3.12
C PHE A 15 -6.91 -9.08 -3.65
N LEU A 16 -7.32 -9.43 -4.87
CA LEU A 16 -8.53 -8.83 -5.46
C LEU A 16 -9.80 -9.25 -4.72
N VAL A 17 -9.96 -10.54 -4.41
CA VAL A 17 -11.14 -11.04 -3.68
C VAL A 17 -11.26 -10.40 -2.29
N PRO A 18 -10.21 -10.38 -1.43
CA PRO A 18 -10.27 -9.63 -0.18
C PRO A 18 -10.61 -8.15 -0.36
N THR A 19 -10.07 -7.50 -1.40
CA THR A 19 -10.32 -6.07 -1.68
C THR A 19 -11.77 -5.82 -2.08
N ILE A 20 -12.35 -6.65 -2.94
CA ILE A 20 -13.77 -6.54 -3.33
C ILE A 20 -14.67 -6.80 -2.12
N LEU A 21 -14.38 -7.84 -1.32
CA LEU A 21 -15.15 -8.13 -0.11
C LEU A 21 -15.10 -6.97 0.88
N TYR A 22 -13.92 -6.38 1.08
CA TYR A 22 -13.74 -5.20 1.92
C TYR A 22 -14.52 -4.00 1.37
N ALA A 23 -14.41 -3.71 0.07
CA ALA A 23 -15.09 -2.58 -0.58
C ALA A 23 -16.62 -2.73 -0.58
N VAL A 24 -17.14 -3.92 -0.87
CA VAL A 24 -18.57 -4.23 -0.79
C VAL A 24 -19.07 -4.05 0.64
N ARG A 25 -18.32 -4.53 1.64
CA ARG A 25 -18.71 -4.34 3.04
C ARG A 25 -18.70 -2.85 3.43
N LEU A 26 -17.69 -2.11 2.99
CA LEU A 26 -17.61 -0.66 3.18
C LEU A 26 -18.83 0.07 2.61
N GLY A 27 -19.25 -0.29 1.40
CA GLY A 27 -20.43 0.30 0.75
C GLY A 27 -21.77 -0.13 1.36
N LEU A 28 -21.82 -1.28 2.04
CA LEU A 28 -23.00 -1.77 2.76
C LEU A 28 -23.10 -1.21 4.19
N CYS A 29 -22.00 -0.74 4.77
CA CYS A 29 -22.04 -0.11 6.06
C CYS A 29 -22.56 1.33 5.96
N SER A 30 -23.30 1.75 6.99
CA SER A 30 -23.81 3.12 7.14
C SER A 30 -22.69 4.15 6.93
N PRO A 31 -22.96 5.32 6.30
CA PRO A 31 -21.98 6.38 6.17
C PRO A 31 -21.38 6.72 7.53
N TRP A 32 -20.06 6.79 7.60
CA TRP A 32 -19.38 7.33 8.78
C TRP A 32 -19.92 8.75 9.04
N PRO A 33 -20.32 9.14 10.28
CA PRO A 33 -20.11 8.50 11.58
C PRO A 33 -21.30 7.69 12.15
N LEU A 34 -22.33 7.40 11.36
CA LEU A 34 -23.56 6.73 11.81
C LEU A 34 -23.44 5.19 11.84
N MET A 35 -22.22 4.67 12.03
CA MET A 35 -21.98 3.23 12.10
C MET A 35 -22.34 2.71 13.50
N ASP A 36 -23.20 1.70 13.53
CA ASP A 36 -23.49 0.88 14.69
C ASP A 36 -22.29 0.03 15.12
N GLU A 37 -22.20 -0.30 16.41
CA GLU A 37 -21.09 -1.08 17.00
C GLU A 37 -20.92 -2.45 16.31
N THR A 38 -22.02 -3.07 15.89
CA THR A 38 -22.04 -4.31 15.09
C THR A 38 -21.40 -4.15 13.71
N SER A 39 -21.63 -3.02 13.02
CA SER A 39 -20.94 -2.72 11.76
C SER A 39 -19.43 -2.52 11.97
N TYR A 40 -19.02 -1.83 13.04
CA TYR A 40 -17.61 -1.65 13.37
C TYR A 40 -16.87 -2.97 13.60
N GLN A 41 -17.43 -3.89 14.39
CA GLN A 41 -16.83 -5.20 14.64
C GLN A 41 -16.71 -6.01 13.34
N SER A 42 -17.74 -5.99 12.49
CA SER A 42 -17.71 -6.68 11.19
C SER A 42 -16.66 -6.09 10.24
N LEU A 43 -16.51 -4.76 10.22
CA LEU A 43 -15.53 -4.06 9.41
C LEU A 43 -14.11 -4.40 9.88
N SER A 44 -13.88 -4.50 11.19
CA SER A 44 -12.61 -4.91 11.78
C SER A 44 -12.17 -6.31 11.32
N LEU A 45 -13.10 -7.28 11.27
CA LEU A 45 -12.81 -8.63 10.75
C LEU A 45 -12.47 -8.61 9.25
N CYS A 46 -13.21 -7.83 8.45
CA CYS A 46 -12.91 -7.65 7.03
C CYS A 46 -11.55 -6.96 6.81
N THR A 47 -11.21 -5.96 7.64
CA THR A 47 -9.92 -5.28 7.63
C THR A 47 -8.80 -6.26 7.97
N LEU A 48 -8.96 -7.07 9.02
CA LEU A 48 -7.98 -8.09 9.38
C LEU A 48 -7.80 -9.09 8.23
N PHE A 49 -8.88 -9.58 7.66
CA PHE A 49 -8.83 -10.50 6.52
C PHE A 49 -8.11 -9.89 5.31
N TRP A 50 -8.35 -8.60 5.02
CA TRP A 50 -7.68 -7.85 3.96
C TRP A 50 -6.20 -7.59 4.25
N GLN A 51 -5.84 -7.26 5.50
CA GLN A 51 -4.45 -7.05 5.94
C GLN A 51 -3.61 -8.33 5.78
N LEU A 52 -4.23 -9.50 5.87
CA LEU A 52 -3.60 -10.80 5.62
C LEU A 52 -3.44 -11.13 4.12
N SER A 53 -3.82 -10.22 3.20
CA SER A 53 -3.67 -10.43 1.74
C SER A 53 -2.28 -10.88 1.29
N PRO A 54 -1.15 -10.38 1.83
CA PRO A 54 0.16 -10.91 1.42
C PRO A 54 0.31 -12.40 1.74
N LEU A 55 -0.23 -12.85 2.88
CA LEU A 55 -0.23 -14.26 3.26
C LEU A 55 -1.15 -15.07 2.34
N TRP A 56 -2.32 -14.55 1.98
CA TRP A 56 -3.22 -15.23 1.04
C TRP A 56 -2.59 -15.39 -0.35
N VAL A 57 -1.91 -14.36 -0.87
CA VAL A 57 -1.16 -14.42 -2.13
C VAL A 57 -0.04 -15.46 -2.03
N MET A 58 0.72 -15.49 -0.93
CA MET A 58 1.77 -16.48 -0.73
C MET A 58 1.23 -17.91 -0.65
N LEU A 59 0.14 -18.14 0.09
CA LEU A 59 -0.49 -19.44 0.25
C LEU A 59 -1.06 -19.95 -1.06
N THR A 60 -1.81 -19.11 -1.79
CA THR A 60 -2.37 -19.47 -3.10
C THR A 60 -1.26 -19.76 -4.11
N GLN A 61 -0.21 -18.94 -4.16
CA GLN A 61 0.95 -19.19 -5.01
C GLN A 61 1.61 -20.52 -4.67
N ARG A 62 1.86 -20.78 -3.38
CA ARG A 62 2.49 -22.03 -2.94
C ARG A 62 1.62 -23.25 -3.27
N MET A 63 0.31 -23.16 -3.06
CA MET A 63 -0.62 -24.25 -3.39
C MET A 63 -0.66 -24.52 -4.89
N LEU A 64 -0.74 -23.47 -5.72
CA LEU A 64 -0.75 -23.62 -7.18
C LEU A 64 0.56 -24.19 -7.73
N VAL A 65 1.70 -23.76 -7.17
CA VAL A 65 3.01 -24.30 -7.57
C VAL A 65 3.13 -25.77 -7.19
N LEU A 66 2.70 -26.16 -5.99
CA LEU A 66 2.81 -27.55 -5.53
C LEU A 66 1.86 -28.51 -6.26
N THR A 67 0.69 -28.03 -6.71
CA THR A 67 -0.36 -28.91 -7.26
C THR A 67 -0.46 -28.89 -8.78
N ALA A 68 -0.21 -27.75 -9.42
CA ALA A 68 -0.59 -27.54 -10.83
C ALA A 68 0.60 -27.23 -11.75
N VAL A 69 1.81 -27.02 -11.21
CA VAL A 69 2.94 -26.49 -11.98
C VAL A 69 4.23 -27.26 -11.74
N VAL A 70 4.81 -27.74 -12.84
CA VAL A 70 6.21 -28.18 -12.86
C VAL A 70 7.10 -26.95 -12.83
N ASP A 71 8.00 -26.88 -11.85
CA ASP A 71 8.95 -25.77 -11.74
C ASP A 71 10.03 -25.87 -12.83
N THR A 72 9.83 -25.13 -13.92
CA THR A 72 10.81 -24.98 -15.01
C THR A 72 11.66 -23.72 -14.88
N THR A 73 11.47 -22.94 -13.81
CA THR A 73 12.00 -21.58 -13.65
C THR A 73 13.53 -21.54 -13.76
N ALA A 74 14.23 -22.51 -13.14
CA ALA A 74 15.69 -22.56 -13.16
C ALA A 74 16.24 -22.78 -14.58
N ARG A 75 15.57 -23.61 -15.38
CA ARG A 75 15.97 -23.91 -16.76
C ARG A 75 15.60 -22.77 -17.71
N ASP A 76 14.37 -22.25 -17.59
CA ASP A 76 13.85 -21.20 -18.46
C ASP A 76 14.62 -19.88 -18.24
N ARG A 77 15.08 -19.60 -17.03
CA ARG A 77 15.92 -18.42 -16.75
C ARG A 77 17.26 -18.41 -17.50
N ILE A 78 17.81 -19.59 -17.80
CA ILE A 78 19.09 -19.73 -18.53
C ILE A 78 18.84 -19.81 -20.03
N GLN A 79 17.83 -20.58 -20.46
CA GLN A 79 17.62 -20.90 -21.88
C GLN A 79 16.72 -19.89 -22.59
N ASN A 80 15.77 -19.26 -21.89
CA ASN A 80 14.83 -18.31 -22.47
C ASN A 80 14.37 -17.27 -21.43
N PRO A 81 15.22 -16.30 -21.05
CA PRO A 81 14.92 -15.33 -19.98
C PRO A 81 13.70 -14.45 -20.23
N ARG A 82 13.16 -14.43 -21.47
CA ARG A 82 11.95 -13.67 -21.84
C ARG A 82 10.66 -14.48 -21.76
N ALA A 83 10.72 -15.80 -21.51
CA ALA A 83 9.54 -16.68 -21.54
C ALA A 83 8.44 -16.21 -20.57
N ASP A 84 8.81 -15.79 -19.37
CA ASP A 84 7.88 -15.37 -18.31
C ASP A 84 7.45 -13.90 -18.41
N LEU A 85 8.15 -13.11 -19.22
CA LEU A 85 8.01 -11.66 -19.28
C LEU A 85 6.61 -11.24 -19.75
N SER A 86 6.03 -11.98 -20.70
CA SER A 86 4.67 -11.69 -21.21
C SER A 86 3.60 -11.79 -20.13
N TYR A 87 3.66 -12.82 -19.27
CA TYR A 87 2.72 -13.00 -18.17
C TYR A 87 2.95 -11.98 -17.06
N LEU A 88 4.21 -11.67 -16.77
CA LEU A 88 4.58 -10.63 -15.81
C LEU A 88 4.07 -9.25 -16.24
N ARG A 89 4.17 -8.88 -17.53
CA ARG A 89 3.61 -7.63 -18.06
C ARG A 89 2.11 -7.52 -17.80
N TRP A 90 1.35 -8.59 -18.01
CA TRP A 90 -0.08 -8.61 -17.69
C TRP A 90 -0.35 -8.50 -16.20
N ALA A 91 0.43 -9.18 -15.36
CA ALA A 91 0.32 -9.07 -13.91
C ALA A 91 0.59 -7.64 -13.42
N TYR A 92 1.62 -6.97 -13.97
CA TYR A 92 1.94 -5.59 -13.65
C TYR A 92 0.90 -4.61 -14.18
N ALA A 93 0.41 -4.79 -15.41
CA ALA A 93 -0.67 -3.96 -15.96
C ALA A 93 -1.93 -4.06 -15.09
N PHE A 94 -2.28 -5.27 -14.65
CA PHE A 94 -3.41 -5.50 -13.75
C PHE A 94 -3.19 -4.83 -12.39
N ALA A 95 -2.03 -5.03 -11.76
CA ALA A 95 -1.74 -4.42 -10.46
C ALA A 95 -1.69 -2.88 -10.53
N ALA A 96 -1.15 -2.32 -11.61
CA ALA A 96 -1.16 -0.89 -11.89
C ALA A 96 -2.59 -0.36 -12.05
N ALA A 97 -3.47 -1.06 -12.79
CA ALA A 97 -4.87 -0.68 -12.91
C ALA A 97 -5.62 -0.77 -11.57
N ALA A 98 -5.38 -1.83 -10.79
CA ALA A 98 -5.99 -2.03 -9.49
C ALA A 98 -5.58 -0.97 -8.46
N GLY A 99 -4.36 -0.43 -8.55
CA GLY A 99 -3.90 0.70 -7.72
C GLY A 99 -4.34 2.07 -8.26
N GLY A 100 -4.31 2.24 -9.58
CA GLY A 100 -4.56 3.53 -10.24
C GLY A 100 -6.03 3.91 -10.34
N ILE A 101 -6.93 2.95 -10.61
CA ILE A 101 -8.37 3.25 -10.74
C ILE A 101 -8.96 3.81 -9.44
N PRO A 102 -8.74 3.20 -8.26
CA PRO A 102 -9.21 3.76 -6.99
C PRO A 102 -8.62 5.14 -6.72
N HIS A 103 -7.32 5.33 -7.01
CA HIS A 103 -6.67 6.63 -6.82
C HIS A 103 -7.29 7.73 -7.69
N LEU A 104 -7.54 7.44 -8.97
CA LEU A 104 -8.20 8.38 -9.88
C LEU A 104 -9.65 8.64 -9.47
N TYR A 105 -10.35 7.62 -8.97
CA TYR A 105 -11.70 7.77 -8.45
C TYR A 105 -11.73 8.69 -7.22
N GLU A 106 -10.85 8.45 -6.25
CA GLU A 106 -10.67 9.29 -5.06
C GLU A 106 -10.33 10.72 -5.46
N TRP A 107 -9.39 10.90 -6.38
CA TRP A 107 -8.99 12.23 -6.85
C TRP A 107 -10.14 12.97 -7.55
N ALA A 108 -10.93 12.28 -8.38
CA ALA A 108 -12.07 12.86 -9.08
C ALA A 108 -13.24 13.22 -8.16
N HIS A 109 -13.37 12.55 -7.00
CA HIS A 109 -14.48 12.74 -6.05
C HIS A 109 -14.06 13.36 -4.73
N ALA A 110 -12.78 13.76 -4.57
CA ALA A 110 -12.29 14.38 -3.36
C ALA A 110 -13.02 15.72 -3.13
N PRO A 111 -13.81 15.84 -2.04
CA PRO A 111 -14.64 17.02 -1.81
C PRO A 111 -13.84 18.25 -1.34
N THR A 112 -12.55 18.08 -1.01
CA THR A 112 -11.73 19.16 -0.43
C THR A 112 -10.46 19.41 -1.26
N PRO A 113 -10.13 20.68 -1.55
CA PRO A 113 -8.88 21.02 -2.21
C PRO A 113 -7.68 20.69 -1.31
N ILE A 114 -6.57 20.24 -1.90
CA ILE A 114 -5.31 19.82 -1.23
C ILE A 114 -4.84 20.82 -0.14
N THR A 115 -5.16 22.10 -0.30
CA THR A 115 -4.88 23.18 0.66
C THR A 115 -5.49 22.94 2.05
N GLU A 116 -6.69 22.37 2.14
CA GLU A 116 -7.30 22.04 3.45
C GLU A 116 -6.59 20.85 4.12
N TYR A 117 -6.11 19.88 3.34
CA TYR A 117 -5.36 18.72 3.87
C TYR A 117 -4.01 19.16 4.48
N VAL A 118 -3.31 20.09 3.82
CA VAL A 118 -2.06 20.69 4.32
C VAL A 118 -2.32 21.51 5.59
N GLN A 119 -3.40 22.30 5.61
CA GLN A 119 -3.79 23.07 6.80
C GLN A 119 -4.20 22.17 7.98
N TYR A 120 -4.88 21.05 7.75
CA TYR A 120 -5.21 20.09 8.81
C TYR A 120 -3.95 19.42 9.39
N MET A 121 -2.95 19.12 8.54
CA MET A 121 -1.67 18.55 8.98
C MET A 121 -0.82 19.51 9.81
N VAL A 122 -0.79 20.79 9.46
CA VAL A 122 0.10 21.80 10.07
C VAL A 122 -0.60 22.60 11.18
N GLY A 123 -1.88 22.95 11.00
CA GLY A 123 -2.62 23.87 11.84
C GLY A 123 -3.07 23.28 13.19
N ASN A 124 -3.51 22.02 13.23
CA ASN A 124 -4.16 21.45 14.43
C ASN A 124 -3.19 21.03 15.55
N ARG A 125 -1.88 20.91 15.28
CA ARG A 125 -0.90 20.51 16.30
C ARG A 125 -0.50 21.65 17.23
N PHE A 126 -0.49 22.89 16.74
CA PHE A 126 -0.13 24.07 17.54
C PHE A 126 -1.29 24.57 18.42
N THR A 127 -2.52 24.59 17.89
CA THR A 127 -3.71 25.03 18.62
C THR A 127 -4.09 24.09 19.76
N ARG A 128 -3.94 22.76 19.56
CA ARG A 128 -4.21 21.79 20.62
C ARG A 128 -3.17 21.88 21.74
N ALA A 129 -1.88 21.99 21.41
CA ALA A 129 -0.82 22.14 22.42
C ALA A 129 -1.02 23.41 23.28
N ALA A 130 -1.46 24.51 22.68
CA ALA A 130 -1.78 25.74 23.42
C ALA A 130 -3.00 25.58 24.35
N ALA A 131 -4.05 24.89 23.89
CA ALA A 131 -5.24 24.63 24.71
C ALA A 131 -4.97 23.69 25.89
N THR A 132 -4.16 22.64 25.70
CA THR A 132 -3.81 21.69 26.77
C THR A 132 -2.94 22.34 27.85
N LEU A 133 -2.05 23.27 27.47
CA LEU A 133 -1.26 24.05 28.43
C LEU A 133 -2.13 24.98 29.28
N GLN A 134 -3.18 25.56 28.69
CA GLN A 134 -4.10 26.45 29.40
C GLN A 134 -5.01 25.70 30.39
N GLU A 135 -5.44 24.48 30.08
CA GLU A 135 -6.25 23.65 30.98
C GLU A 135 -5.44 23.02 32.13
N SER A 136 -4.14 22.77 31.92
CA SER A 136 -3.25 22.17 32.94
C SER A 136 -2.96 23.07 34.14
N MET A 137 -3.33 24.35 34.08
CA MET A 137 -3.11 25.32 35.17
C MET A 137 -4.21 25.34 36.25
N LEU A 138 -5.32 24.59 36.10
CA LEU A 138 -6.50 24.71 36.98
C LEU A 138 -6.89 23.44 37.76
N VAL A 139 -6.13 22.33 37.69
CA VAL A 139 -6.53 21.03 38.29
C VAL A 139 -5.43 20.44 39.19
N PRO A 140 -5.76 19.92 40.40
CA PRO A 140 -4.76 19.34 41.31
C PRO A 140 -4.12 18.05 40.76
N LEU A 141 -2.80 17.94 40.92
CA LEU A 141 -1.90 16.92 40.35
C LEU A 141 -2.39 15.46 40.39
N PRO A 142 -3.02 14.94 41.47
CA PRO A 142 -3.40 13.53 41.54
C PRO A 142 -4.51 13.14 40.56
N GLN A 143 -5.46 14.05 40.32
CA GLN A 143 -6.59 13.81 39.40
C GLN A 143 -6.17 13.98 37.94
N VAL A 144 -5.24 14.91 37.67
CA VAL A 144 -4.62 15.08 36.34
C VAL A 144 -3.84 13.84 35.94
N LEU A 145 -3.06 13.25 36.86
CA LEU A 145 -2.27 12.05 36.58
C LEU A 145 -3.17 10.84 36.28
N PHE A 146 -4.26 10.65 37.02
CA PHE A 146 -5.19 9.54 36.79
C PHE A 146 -5.96 9.71 35.47
N MET A 147 -6.43 10.93 35.17
CA MET A 147 -7.03 11.23 33.85
C MET A 147 -6.01 11.10 32.72
N HIS A 148 -4.78 11.59 32.89
CA HIS A 148 -3.74 11.45 31.86
C HIS A 148 -3.34 9.99 31.63
N VAL A 149 -3.25 9.15 32.66
CA VAL A 149 -2.89 7.73 32.48
C VAL A 149 -4.01 6.97 31.77
N GLN A 150 -5.28 7.17 32.14
CA GLN A 150 -6.40 6.55 31.42
C GLN A 150 -6.57 7.12 30.02
N GLN A 151 -6.50 8.43 29.86
CA GLN A 151 -6.69 9.10 28.58
C GLN A 151 -5.52 8.82 27.65
N VAL A 152 -4.26 8.73 28.12
CA VAL A 152 -3.11 8.31 27.29
C VAL A 152 -3.20 6.84 26.94
N LEU A 153 -3.55 5.93 27.86
CA LEU A 153 -3.64 4.50 27.53
C LEU A 153 -4.79 4.19 26.57
N VAL A 154 -5.97 4.79 26.77
CA VAL A 154 -7.15 4.57 25.93
C VAL A 154 -7.03 5.35 24.62
N SER A 155 -6.58 6.62 24.65
CA SER A 155 -6.43 7.40 23.42
C SER A 155 -5.19 7.03 22.61
N GLN A 156 -4.10 6.51 23.19
CA GLN A 156 -3.01 5.98 22.36
C GLN A 156 -3.40 4.67 21.69
N PHE A 157 -4.12 3.78 22.36
CA PHE A 157 -4.58 2.55 21.70
C PHE A 157 -5.51 2.87 20.52
N ASP A 158 -6.45 3.80 20.74
CA ASP A 158 -7.43 4.20 19.73
C ASP A 158 -6.83 5.13 18.66
N GLN A 159 -5.98 6.10 19.01
CA GLN A 159 -5.28 6.97 18.05
C GLN A 159 -4.16 6.25 17.31
N THR A 160 -3.56 5.17 17.81
CA THR A 160 -2.57 4.42 17.02
C THR A 160 -3.27 3.57 15.95
N LEU A 161 -4.43 3.01 16.26
CA LEU A 161 -5.31 2.33 15.30
C LEU A 161 -6.05 3.30 14.36
N LEU A 162 -6.49 4.48 14.82
CA LEU A 162 -7.16 5.51 14.02
C LEU A 162 -6.19 6.43 13.27
N SER A 163 -4.99 6.72 13.79
CA SER A 163 -3.94 7.44 13.03
C SER A 163 -3.33 6.58 11.92
N SER A 164 -3.48 5.26 12.00
CA SER A 164 -3.15 4.35 10.90
C SER A 164 -3.92 4.65 9.62
N TYR A 165 -5.05 5.37 9.67
CA TYR A 165 -5.78 5.79 8.47
C TYR A 165 -5.11 6.94 7.70
N HIS A 166 -4.32 7.81 8.36
CA HIS A 166 -3.61 8.91 7.68
C HIS A 166 -2.10 8.70 7.60
N LEU A 167 -1.46 8.15 8.64
CA LEU A 167 -0.03 7.84 8.66
C LEU A 167 0.30 6.49 8.02
N GLY A 168 -0.60 5.50 8.12
CA GLY A 168 -0.38 4.16 7.56
C GLY A 168 -0.14 4.17 6.05
N PRO A 169 -1.00 4.80 5.23
CA PRO A 169 -0.80 4.90 3.79
C PRO A 169 0.50 5.63 3.42
N MET A 170 0.87 6.68 4.18
CA MET A 170 2.11 7.43 3.95
C MET A 170 3.36 6.60 4.24
N VAL A 171 3.41 5.91 5.39
CA VAL A 171 4.54 5.05 5.76
C VAL A 171 4.71 3.90 4.78
N LEU A 172 3.61 3.25 4.38
CA LEU A 172 3.63 2.19 3.37
C LEU A 172 4.13 2.71 2.02
N SER A 173 3.68 3.90 1.61
CA SER A 173 4.12 4.52 0.35
C SER A 173 5.61 4.89 0.38
N ILE A 174 6.10 5.48 1.47
CA ILE A 174 7.52 5.85 1.62
C ILE A 174 8.40 4.59 1.66
N SER A 175 8.01 3.56 2.42
CA SER A 175 8.71 2.28 2.47
C SER A 175 8.82 1.65 1.08
N GLY A 176 7.70 1.64 0.34
CA GLY A 176 7.65 1.15 -1.03
C GLY A 176 8.54 1.93 -1.99
N LEU A 177 8.57 3.25 -1.89
CA LEU A 177 9.47 4.10 -2.69
C LEU A 177 10.94 3.83 -2.37
N ILE A 178 11.31 3.73 -1.09
CA ILE A 178 12.67 3.38 -0.67
C ILE A 178 13.07 2.03 -1.27
N TRP A 179 12.19 1.04 -1.21
CA TRP A 179 12.44 -0.28 -1.75
C TRP A 179 12.66 -0.28 -3.27
N VAL A 180 11.83 0.46 -4.04
CA VAL A 180 12.04 0.62 -5.50
C VAL A 180 13.39 1.30 -5.77
N LEU A 181 13.73 2.36 -5.04
CA LEU A 181 15.00 3.08 -5.23
C LEU A 181 16.22 2.21 -4.89
N LEU A 182 16.13 1.37 -3.86
CA LEU A 182 17.18 0.40 -3.53
C LEU A 182 17.40 -0.59 -4.68
N HIS A 183 16.32 -1.08 -5.30
CA HIS A 183 16.43 -1.97 -6.46
C HIS A 183 17.03 -1.29 -7.69
N VAL A 184 16.70 -0.02 -7.93
CA VAL A 184 17.33 0.76 -9.00
C VAL A 184 18.81 1.01 -8.71
N ARG A 185 19.16 1.23 -7.43
CA ARG A 185 20.56 1.35 -7.00
C ARG A 185 21.34 0.07 -7.32
N ASP A 186 20.75 -1.09 -7.08
CA ASP A 186 21.37 -2.38 -7.37
C ASP A 186 21.56 -2.58 -8.89
N LEU A 187 20.57 -2.22 -9.71
CA LEU A 187 20.72 -2.25 -11.18
C LEU A 187 21.85 -1.35 -11.68
N LYS A 188 21.99 -0.15 -11.11
CA LYS A 188 23.08 0.78 -11.44
C LYS A 188 24.44 0.25 -10.99
N ARG A 189 24.54 -0.33 -9.79
CA ARG A 189 25.76 -0.99 -9.30
C ARG A 189 26.18 -2.15 -10.20
N ALA A 190 25.21 -2.90 -10.73
CA ALA A 190 25.44 -3.96 -11.71
C ALA A 190 25.68 -3.45 -13.14
N LYS A 191 25.76 -2.13 -13.37
CA LYS A 191 25.93 -1.47 -14.68
C LYS A 191 24.89 -1.89 -15.74
N LYS A 192 23.69 -2.28 -15.30
CA LYS A 192 22.61 -2.74 -16.19
C LYS A 192 21.73 -1.62 -16.75
N THR A 193 21.90 -0.37 -16.30
CA THR A 193 21.15 0.78 -16.80
C THR A 193 21.99 2.05 -16.79
N GLN A 194 21.87 2.86 -17.85
CA GLN A 194 22.51 4.18 -17.98
C GLN A 194 21.58 5.34 -17.59
N THR A 195 20.34 5.04 -17.18
CA THR A 195 19.31 6.05 -16.89
C THR A 195 19.73 6.94 -15.73
N SER A 196 19.58 8.26 -15.86
CA SER A 196 19.98 9.18 -14.79
C SER A 196 19.05 9.08 -13.58
N TRP A 197 19.56 9.33 -12.37
CA TRP A 197 18.72 9.34 -11.16
C TRP A 197 17.60 10.37 -11.25
N LEU A 198 17.86 11.51 -11.89
CA LEU A 198 16.88 12.56 -12.10
C LEU A 198 15.70 12.06 -12.96
N GLN A 199 15.97 11.36 -14.06
CA GLN A 199 14.92 10.79 -14.91
C GLN A 199 14.08 9.75 -14.15
N ILE A 200 14.72 8.87 -13.36
CA ILE A 200 14.02 7.86 -12.55
C ILE A 200 13.08 8.55 -11.54
N LEU A 201 13.57 9.57 -10.84
CA LEU A 201 12.77 10.31 -9.88
C LEU A 201 11.64 11.08 -10.57
N ALA A 202 11.90 11.72 -11.71
CA ALA A 202 10.89 12.44 -12.47
C ALA A 202 9.75 11.50 -12.93
N VAL A 203 10.09 10.35 -13.51
CA VAL A 203 9.10 9.35 -13.93
C VAL A 203 8.33 8.80 -12.72
N GLY A 204 9.01 8.52 -11.61
CA GLY A 204 8.37 8.07 -10.37
C GLY A 204 7.37 9.09 -9.82
N ILE A 205 7.73 10.38 -9.79
CA ILE A 205 6.86 11.48 -9.36
C ILE A 205 5.65 11.59 -10.30
N ILE A 206 5.87 11.63 -11.62
CA ILE A 206 4.78 11.72 -12.60
C ILE A 206 3.82 10.54 -12.46
N THR A 207 4.35 9.32 -12.35
CA THR A 207 3.51 8.12 -12.20
C THR A 207 2.74 8.13 -10.88
N THR A 208 3.35 8.64 -9.81
CA THR A 208 2.69 8.78 -8.51
C THR A 208 1.57 9.81 -8.55
N LEU A 209 1.77 10.93 -9.24
CA LEU A 209 0.75 11.97 -9.39
C LEU A 209 -0.42 11.52 -10.27
N VAL A 210 -0.16 10.72 -11.30
CA VAL A 210 -1.19 10.28 -12.25
C VAL A 210 -1.93 9.03 -11.74
N GLY A 211 -1.22 8.04 -11.23
CA GLY A 211 -1.78 6.74 -10.86
C GLY A 211 -1.67 6.38 -9.39
N GLY A 212 -1.15 7.28 -8.55
CA GLY A 212 -0.91 7.01 -7.14
C GLY A 212 0.40 6.24 -6.89
N PRO A 213 0.82 6.17 -5.61
CA PRO A 213 2.10 5.56 -5.22
C PRO A 213 2.18 4.05 -5.52
N ALA A 214 1.06 3.32 -5.40
CA ALA A 214 1.01 1.90 -5.73
C ALA A 214 1.32 1.64 -7.22
N THR A 215 0.76 2.44 -8.13
CA THR A 215 1.03 2.36 -9.56
C THR A 215 2.49 2.67 -9.88
N ALA A 216 3.05 3.71 -9.25
CA ALA A 216 4.46 4.06 -9.42
C ALA A 216 5.40 2.91 -8.99
N MET A 217 5.08 2.21 -7.90
CA MET A 217 5.84 1.04 -7.47
C MET A 217 5.79 -0.11 -8.48
N VAL A 218 4.59 -0.43 -8.98
CA VAL A 218 4.40 -1.52 -9.95
C VAL A 218 5.12 -1.20 -11.26
N VAL A 219 5.03 0.04 -11.75
CA VAL A 219 5.75 0.50 -12.95
C VAL A 219 7.27 0.42 -12.75
N GLY A 220 7.77 0.88 -11.61
CA GLY A 220 9.19 0.80 -11.28
C GLY A 220 9.70 -0.66 -11.25
N TRP A 221 8.89 -1.56 -10.71
CA TRP A 221 9.20 -2.99 -10.69
C TRP A 221 9.14 -3.63 -12.08
N ALA A 222 8.12 -3.31 -12.89
CA ALA A 222 8.01 -3.79 -14.26
C ALA A 222 9.22 -3.37 -15.11
N TRP A 223 9.64 -2.10 -14.99
CA TRP A 223 10.83 -1.59 -15.66
C TRP A 223 12.11 -2.33 -15.26
N ARG A 224 12.26 -2.68 -13.97
CA ARG A 224 13.38 -3.49 -13.48
C ARG A 224 13.44 -4.86 -14.16
N GLU A 225 12.31 -5.56 -14.27
CA GLU A 225 12.26 -6.89 -14.90
C GLU A 225 12.64 -6.83 -16.39
N GLU A 226 12.21 -5.79 -17.10
CA GLU A 226 12.62 -5.56 -18.51
C GLU A 226 14.13 -5.37 -18.65
N ILE A 227 14.76 -4.61 -17.75
CA ILE A 227 16.23 -4.43 -17.75
C ILE A 227 16.94 -5.76 -17.47
N LEU A 228 16.42 -6.55 -16.53
CA LEU A 228 17.03 -7.84 -16.19
C LEU A 228 16.92 -8.84 -17.34
N ALA A 229 15.78 -8.84 -18.05
CA ALA A 229 15.55 -9.72 -19.20
C ALA A 229 16.37 -9.32 -20.44
N THR A 230 16.64 -8.02 -20.63
CA THR A 230 17.50 -7.55 -21.73
C THR A 230 18.98 -7.75 -21.46
N ALA A 231 19.43 -7.64 -20.20
CA ALA A 231 20.82 -7.90 -19.83
C ALA A 231 21.25 -9.39 -19.89
N GLY A 232 20.30 -10.31 -20.08
CA GLY A 232 20.56 -11.76 -20.19
C GLY A 232 20.47 -12.33 -21.61
N SER A 233 20.19 -11.50 -22.61
CA SER A 233 20.16 -11.85 -24.05
C SER A 233 21.35 -11.26 -24.78
#